data_AF-A0AA96G6E7-F1
#
_entry.id   AF-A0AA96G6E7-F1
#
_cell.length_a   1.000
_cell.length_b   1.000
_cell.length_c   1.000
_cell.angle_alpha   90.00
_cell.angle_beta   90.00
_cell.angle_gamma   90.00
#
_symmetry.space_group_name_H-M   'P 1'
#
loop_
_entity.id
_entity.type
_entity.pdbx_description
1 polymer ?
#
loop_
_entity_poly.entity_id
_entity_poly.type
_entity_poly.pdbx_seq_one_letter_code
_entity_poly.pdbx_strand_id
1 'polypeptide(L)'
;MDSRIWESVDHVVAWLDDESRLSPGEERMLRILKLSEEVGEVGAAVIGATGQNPRKGVTHTWEDVQHELCDVVFSALVALRTLTPDAARVFADRLAFVEQRSAASRTAPPNPAGPADHTSQTGPAGAAADQADQAGPPEPDGPAGT
;
A
#
# COMPACT_ATOMS: atom_id res chain seq x y z
N MET A 1 0.21 -12.99 -21.50
CA MET A 1 1.49 -12.37 -21.05
C MET A 1 2.57 -12.87 -21.99
N ASP A 2 3.53 -12.02 -22.37
CA ASP A 2 4.55 -12.35 -23.37
C ASP A 2 5.38 -13.57 -22.92
N SER A 3 5.54 -14.59 -23.77
CA SER A 3 6.35 -15.79 -23.49
C SER A 3 7.78 -15.42 -23.07
N ARG A 4 8.31 -14.31 -23.60
CA ARG A 4 9.65 -13.81 -23.27
C ARG A 4 9.83 -13.44 -21.79
N ILE A 5 8.76 -12.98 -21.12
CA ILE A 5 8.82 -12.64 -19.68
C ILE A 5 9.09 -13.90 -18.87
N TRP A 6 8.35 -14.97 -19.13
CA TRP A 6 8.51 -16.22 -18.38
C TRP A 6 9.81 -16.95 -18.71
N GLU A 7 10.28 -16.87 -19.96
CA GLU A 7 11.64 -17.33 -20.31
C GLU A 7 12.72 -16.59 -19.52
N SER A 8 12.57 -15.28 -19.34
CA SER A 8 13.52 -14.47 -18.57
C SER A 8 13.48 -14.80 -17.07
N VAL A 9 12.28 -14.98 -16.52
CA VAL A 9 12.09 -15.41 -15.12
C VAL A 9 12.70 -16.80 -14.90
N ASP A 10 12.51 -17.73 -15.84
CA ASP A 10 13.08 -19.07 -15.77
C ASP A 10 14.61 -19.05 -15.75
N HIS A 11 15.23 -18.25 -16.62
CA HIS A 11 16.68 -18.08 -16.61
C HIS A 11 17.20 -17.50 -15.29
N VAL A 12 16.51 -16.52 -14.72
CA VAL A 12 16.94 -15.92 -13.44
C VAL A 12 16.74 -16.89 -12.29
N VAL A 13 15.63 -17.63 -12.25
CA VAL A 13 15.43 -18.67 -11.22
C VAL A 13 16.51 -19.73 -11.31
N ALA A 14 16.81 -20.24 -12.51
CA ALA A 14 17.87 -21.23 -12.71
C ALA A 14 19.23 -20.71 -12.25
N TRP A 15 19.58 -19.47 -12.61
CA TRP A 15 20.82 -18.85 -12.13
C TRP A 15 20.87 -18.69 -10.61
N LEU A 16 19.77 -18.28 -9.98
CA LEU A 16 19.69 -18.17 -8.51
C LEU A 16 19.77 -19.54 -7.82
N ASP A 17 19.20 -20.58 -8.41
CA ASP A 17 19.28 -21.95 -7.91
C ASP A 17 20.74 -22.46 -8.00
N ASP A 18 21.45 -22.16 -9.09
CA ASP A 18 22.85 -22.57 -9.31
C ASP A 18 23.84 -21.87 -8.34
N GLU A 19 23.61 -20.60 -8.00
CA GLU A 19 24.47 -19.83 -7.10
C GLU A 19 24.22 -20.11 -5.61
N SER A 20 23.05 -20.66 -5.27
CA SER A 20 22.64 -20.84 -3.89
C SER A 20 23.26 -22.08 -3.25
N ARG A 21 23.52 -21.98 -1.94
CA ARG A 21 23.98 -23.09 -1.09
C ARG A 21 22.96 -23.44 -0.01
N LEU A 22 21.78 -22.84 -0.07
CA LEU A 22 20.72 -22.98 0.91
C LEU A 22 19.83 -24.19 0.58
N SER A 23 19.00 -24.60 1.52
CA SER A 23 17.97 -25.59 1.20
C SER A 23 16.86 -24.95 0.35
N PRO A 24 16.13 -25.74 -0.48
CA PRO A 24 15.02 -25.21 -1.29
C PRO A 24 13.92 -24.52 -0.46
N GLY A 25 13.76 -24.93 0.80
CA GLY A 25 12.80 -24.30 1.72
C GLY A 25 13.25 -22.90 2.14
N GLU A 26 14.53 -22.72 2.44
CA GLU A 26 15.11 -21.41 2.80
C GLU A 26 15.11 -20.45 1.61
N GLU A 27 15.50 -20.91 0.43
CA GLU A 27 15.48 -20.11 -0.80
C GLU A 27 14.09 -19.57 -1.09
N ARG A 28 13.08 -20.42 -0.99
CA ARG A 28 11.67 -20.02 -1.15
C ARG A 28 11.29 -18.93 -0.16
N MET A 29 11.66 -19.08 1.11
CA MET A 29 11.37 -18.06 2.12
C MET A 29 12.08 -16.75 1.80
N LEU A 30 13.36 -16.78 1.42
CA LEU A 30 14.13 -15.58 1.09
C LEU A 30 13.60 -14.86 -0.15
N ARG A 31 13.23 -15.60 -1.21
CA ARG A 31 12.63 -15.02 -2.42
C ARG A 31 11.29 -14.35 -2.13
N ILE A 32 10.51 -14.87 -1.18
CA ILE A 32 9.28 -14.21 -0.72
C ILE A 32 9.64 -12.97 0.11
N LEU A 33 10.62 -13.05 1.01
CA LEU A 33 11.02 -11.93 1.87
C LEU A 33 11.62 -10.75 1.08
N LYS A 34 12.27 -11.02 -0.06
CA LYS A 34 12.78 -10.01 -1.00
C LYS A 34 11.71 -8.98 -1.38
N LEU A 35 10.44 -9.39 -1.47
CA LEU A 35 9.33 -8.45 -1.72
C LEU A 35 9.24 -7.31 -0.70
N SER A 36 9.58 -7.57 0.56
CA SER A 36 9.51 -6.52 1.60
C SER A 36 10.61 -5.49 1.43
N GLU A 37 11.76 -5.91 0.90
CA GLU A 37 12.88 -5.02 0.55
C GLU A 37 12.47 -4.11 -0.62
N GLU A 38 12.02 -4.69 -1.73
CA GLU A 38 11.61 -3.93 -2.93
C GLU A 38 10.46 -2.95 -2.64
N VAL A 39 9.48 -3.35 -1.82
CA VAL A 39 8.39 -2.45 -1.40
C VAL A 39 8.93 -1.29 -0.54
N GLY A 40 9.96 -1.55 0.27
CA GLY A 40 10.66 -0.51 1.01
C GLY A 40 11.37 0.49 0.09
N GLU A 41 11.99 0.00 -0.97
CA GLU A 41 12.67 0.83 -1.99
C GLU A 41 11.70 1.68 -2.78
N VAL A 42 10.54 1.13 -3.20
CA VAL A 42 9.43 1.94 -3.74
C VAL A 42 9.04 3.06 -2.79
N GLY A 43 8.90 2.77 -1.50
CA GLY A 43 8.58 3.76 -0.49
C GLY A 43 9.64 4.86 -0.38
N ALA A 44 10.92 4.48 -0.39
CA ALA A 44 12.04 5.41 -0.38
C ALA A 44 12.07 6.30 -1.63
N ALA A 45 11.85 5.72 -2.82
CA ALA A 45 11.78 6.44 -4.08
C ALA A 45 10.62 7.44 -4.09
N VAL A 46 9.43 7.06 -3.61
CA VAL A 46 8.28 7.97 -3.50
C VAL A 46 8.57 9.14 -2.56
N ILE A 47 9.12 8.88 -1.37
CA ILE A 47 9.52 9.93 -0.42
C ILE A 47 10.56 10.87 -1.06
N GLY A 48 11.51 10.30 -1.80
CA GLY A 48 12.53 11.04 -2.55
C GLY A 48 11.95 11.89 -3.68
N ALA A 49 11.00 11.37 -4.45
CA ALA A 49 10.38 12.05 -5.58
C ALA A 49 9.43 13.17 -5.16
N THR A 50 8.78 13.01 -3.99
CA THR A 50 7.85 13.99 -3.44
C THR A 50 8.51 14.99 -2.49
N GLY A 51 9.81 14.84 -2.22
CA GLY A 51 10.59 15.75 -1.37
C GLY A 51 10.15 15.79 0.09
N GLN A 52 9.47 14.75 0.59
CA GLN A 52 8.85 14.76 1.91
C GLN A 52 9.85 14.75 3.06
N ASN A 53 11.13 14.45 2.80
CA ASN A 53 12.20 14.58 3.78
C ASN A 53 12.78 16.01 3.76
N PRO A 54 12.47 16.87 4.75
CA PRO A 54 12.87 18.28 4.73
C PRO A 54 14.39 18.48 4.76
N ARG A 55 15.15 17.48 5.21
CA ARG A 55 16.63 17.53 5.27
C ARG A 55 17.30 17.20 3.94
N LYS A 56 16.58 16.56 3.02
CA LYS A 56 17.13 16.04 1.75
C LYS A 56 16.50 16.67 0.52
N GLY A 57 15.30 17.23 0.62
CA GLY A 57 14.57 17.75 -0.53
C GLY A 57 14.22 16.62 -1.51
N VAL A 58 14.11 16.96 -2.80
CA VAL A 58 13.86 15.98 -3.86
C VAL A 58 15.15 15.24 -4.20
N THR A 59 15.15 13.92 -4.04
CA THR A 59 16.33 13.06 -4.29
C THR A 59 16.11 12.01 -5.36
N HIS A 60 14.86 11.74 -5.71
CA HIS A 60 14.48 10.77 -6.74
C HIS A 60 13.51 11.44 -7.72
N THR A 61 13.23 10.74 -8.80
CA THR A 61 12.26 11.09 -9.82
C THR A 61 11.10 10.09 -9.79
N TRP A 62 10.01 10.41 -10.49
CA TRP A 62 8.95 9.42 -10.72
C TRP A 62 9.37 8.29 -11.69
N GLU A 63 10.48 8.45 -12.42
CA GLU A 63 11.10 7.37 -13.18
C GLU A 63 11.76 6.35 -12.26
N ASP A 64 12.45 6.80 -11.22
CA ASP A 64 13.00 5.90 -10.19
C ASP A 64 11.89 5.08 -9.52
N VAL A 65 10.75 5.70 -9.20
CA VAL A 65 9.58 4.97 -8.67
C VAL A 65 9.09 3.89 -9.65
N GLN A 66 9.14 4.12 -10.96
CA GLN A 66 8.75 3.12 -11.95
C GLN A 66 9.73 1.95 -11.98
N HIS A 67 11.03 2.20 -11.82
CA HIS A 67 12.04 1.15 -11.71
C HIS A 67 11.80 0.28 -10.49
N GLU A 68 11.63 0.88 -9.31
CA GLU A 68 11.37 0.12 -8.08
C GLU A 68 10.07 -0.70 -8.16
N LEU A 69 9.03 -0.18 -8.81
CA LEU A 69 7.80 -0.93 -9.06
C LEU A 69 8.04 -2.12 -10.00
N CYS A 70 8.91 -1.98 -11.00
CA CYS A 70 9.31 -3.10 -11.85
C CYS A 70 10.06 -4.17 -11.03
N ASP A 71 10.91 -3.77 -10.09
CA ASP A 71 11.66 -4.70 -9.25
C ASP A 71 10.75 -5.47 -8.27
N VAL A 72 9.72 -4.82 -7.73
CA VAL A 72 8.64 -5.52 -6.98
C VAL A 72 7.94 -6.55 -7.87
N VAL A 73 7.52 -6.16 -9.08
CA VAL A 73 6.82 -7.06 -10.01
C VAL A 73 7.71 -8.25 -10.36
N PHE A 74 8.97 -7.99 -10.70
CA PHE A 74 9.93 -9.02 -11.07
C PHE A 74 10.20 -9.99 -9.91
N SER A 75 10.44 -9.48 -8.71
CA SER A 75 10.61 -10.27 -7.50
C SER A 75 9.39 -11.14 -7.20
N ALA A 76 8.18 -10.64 -7.44
CA ALA A 76 6.95 -11.41 -7.28
C ALA A 76 6.83 -12.56 -8.29
N LEU A 77 7.26 -12.34 -9.54
CA LEU A 77 7.27 -13.39 -10.57
C LEU A 77 8.29 -14.49 -10.26
N VAL A 78 9.49 -14.11 -9.80
CA VAL A 78 10.54 -15.06 -9.34
C VAL A 78 10.06 -15.88 -8.15
N ALA A 79 9.43 -15.23 -7.16
CA ALA A 79 8.85 -15.91 -6.01
C ALA A 79 7.73 -16.88 -6.44
N LEU A 80 6.84 -16.48 -7.34
CA LEU A 80 5.77 -17.32 -7.85
C LEU A 80 6.32 -18.54 -8.62
N ARG A 81 7.34 -18.34 -9.46
CA ARG A 81 8.01 -19.43 -10.18
C ARG A 81 8.72 -20.41 -9.25
N THR A 82 9.27 -19.92 -8.15
CA THR A 82 9.86 -20.77 -7.10
C THR A 82 8.80 -21.61 -6.37
N LEU A 83 7.57 -21.11 -6.26
CA LEU A 83 6.47 -21.82 -5.61
C LEU A 83 5.84 -22.90 -6.49
N THR A 84 5.81 -22.69 -7.81
CA THR A 84 5.16 -23.61 -8.74
C THR A 84 5.78 -23.57 -10.12
N PRO A 85 5.95 -24.74 -10.76
CA PRO A 85 6.42 -24.76 -12.12
C PRO A 85 5.41 -24.15 -13.12
N ASP A 86 4.13 -24.06 -12.75
CA ASP A 86 3.05 -23.56 -13.60
C ASP A 86 2.79 -22.05 -13.42
N ALA A 87 3.78 -21.28 -12.94
CA ALA A 87 3.60 -19.88 -12.55
C ALA A 87 2.95 -19.01 -13.64
N ALA A 88 3.30 -19.21 -14.91
CA ALA A 88 2.69 -18.50 -16.04
C ALA A 88 1.17 -18.70 -16.12
N ARG A 89 0.71 -19.95 -15.96
CA ARG A 89 -0.70 -20.29 -15.96
C ARG A 89 -1.41 -19.74 -14.73
N VAL A 90 -0.81 -19.92 -13.54
CA VAL A 90 -1.36 -19.41 -12.27
C VAL A 90 -1.56 -17.89 -12.31
N PHE A 91 -0.57 -17.16 -12.85
CA PHE A 91 -0.68 -15.72 -13.01
C PHE A 91 -1.78 -15.33 -14.01
N ALA A 92 -1.83 -15.98 -15.17
CA ALA A 92 -2.85 -15.71 -16.20
C ALA A 92 -4.27 -15.97 -15.67
N ASP A 93 -4.48 -17.10 -15.00
CA ASP A 93 -5.76 -17.46 -14.39
C ASP A 93 -6.18 -16.42 -13.34
N ARG A 94 -5.24 -15.97 -12.50
CA ARG A 94 -5.51 -14.94 -11.49
C ARG A 94 -5.82 -13.59 -12.10
N LEU A 95 -5.13 -13.21 -13.18
CA LEU A 95 -5.37 -11.96 -13.90
C LEU A 95 -6.78 -11.96 -14.51
N ALA A 96 -7.15 -13.03 -15.23
CA ALA A 96 -8.49 -13.17 -15.82
C ALA A 96 -9.60 -13.08 -14.76
N PHE A 97 -9.39 -13.70 -13.59
CA PHE A 97 -10.30 -13.59 -12.46
C PHE A 97 -10.46 -12.14 -11.96
N VAL A 98 -9.36 -11.39 -11.83
CA VAL A 98 -9.40 -9.98 -11.39
C VAL A 98 -10.10 -9.09 -12.42
N GLU A 99 -9.86 -9.32 -13.71
CA GLU A 99 -10.51 -8.61 -14.80
C GLU A 99 -12.03 -8.84 -14.81
N GLN A 100 -12.45 -10.11 -14.73
CA GLN A 100 -13.86 -10.49 -14.67
C GLN A 100 -14.57 -9.84 -13.48
N ARG A 101 -13.95 -9.91 -12.29
CA ARG A 101 -14.48 -9.30 -11.06
C ARG A 101 -14.61 -7.78 -11.20
N SER A 102 -13.61 -7.12 -11.77
CA SER A 102 -13.60 -5.67 -11.94
C SER A 102 -14.68 -5.20 -12.94
N ALA A 103 -14.91 -5.97 -14.00
CA ALA A 103 -15.98 -5.71 -14.97
C ALA A 103 -17.38 -5.90 -14.36
N ALA A 104 -17.56 -6.94 -13.54
CA ALA A 104 -18.82 -7.18 -12.83
C ALA A 104 -19.16 -6.04 -11.86
N SER A 105 -18.18 -5.54 -11.10
CA SER A 105 -18.38 -4.40 -10.18
C SER A 105 -18.79 -3.10 -10.88
N ARG A 106 -18.43 -2.90 -12.16
CA ARG A 106 -18.86 -1.73 -12.95
C ARG A 106 -20.26 -1.87 -13.55
N THR A 107 -20.73 -3.10 -13.73
CA THR A 107 -22.02 -3.40 -14.39
C THR A 107 -23.15 -3.58 -13.38
N ALA A 108 -22.84 -3.79 -12.11
CA ALA A 108 -23.83 -3.80 -11.04
C ALA A 108 -24.58 -2.46 -11.04
N PRO A 109 -25.93 -2.47 -11.07
CA PRO A 109 -26.70 -1.23 -11.03
C PRO A 109 -26.34 -0.47 -9.74
N PRO A 110 -26.28 0.88 -9.79
CA PRO A 110 -26.16 1.66 -8.57
C PRO A 110 -27.29 1.25 -7.64
N ASN A 111 -26.93 0.90 -6.40
CA ASN A 111 -27.89 0.55 -5.36
C ASN A 111 -29.01 1.60 -5.38
N PRO A 112 -30.28 1.25 -5.68
CA PRO A 112 -31.35 2.24 -5.62
C PRO A 112 -31.38 2.74 -4.18
N ALA A 113 -31.32 4.06 -4.03
CA ALA A 113 -31.27 4.76 -2.76
C ALA A 113 -32.00 4.01 -1.64
N GLY A 114 -31.29 3.76 -0.53
CA GLY A 114 -31.96 3.49 0.74
C GLY A 114 -33.01 4.57 0.99
N PRO A 115 -34.14 4.23 1.64
CA PRO A 115 -35.29 5.12 1.71
C PRO A 115 -34.88 6.48 2.27
N ALA A 116 -35.23 7.52 1.52
CA ALA A 116 -35.17 8.90 1.98
C ALA A 116 -36.20 9.08 3.10
N ASP A 117 -35.75 9.08 4.35
CA ASP A 117 -36.58 9.54 5.46
C ASP A 117 -36.44 11.06 5.59
N HIS A 118 -37.34 11.78 4.92
CA HIS A 118 -37.72 13.12 5.28
C HIS A 118 -38.70 13.04 6.46
N THR A 119 -38.26 13.43 7.64
CA THR A 119 -39.14 14.07 8.62
C THR A 119 -38.50 15.33 9.15
N SER A 120 -38.90 16.45 8.53
CA SER A 120 -38.87 17.76 9.16
C SER A 120 -39.87 17.77 10.32
N GLN A 121 -39.45 18.22 11.50
CA GLN A 121 -40.36 18.81 12.46
C GLN A 121 -39.72 20.04 13.11
N THR A 122 -40.45 21.14 13.00
CA THR A 122 -40.10 22.51 13.39
C THR A 122 -40.78 22.90 14.71
N GLY A 123 -40.00 23.49 15.63
CA GLY A 123 -40.39 24.55 16.58
C GLY A 123 -40.72 24.14 18.05
N PRO A 124 -40.75 25.09 19.02
CA PRO A 124 -40.42 26.53 18.92
C PRO A 124 -39.39 27.04 19.96
N ALA A 125 -39.05 28.32 19.81
CA ALA A 125 -38.15 29.14 20.63
C ALA A 125 -38.72 29.50 22.03
N GLY A 126 -37.82 29.69 23.00
CA GLY A 126 -38.08 30.30 24.30
C GLY A 126 -36.84 31.02 24.86
N ALA A 127 -36.99 32.34 25.06
CA ALA A 127 -36.25 33.37 25.81
C ALA A 127 -35.05 32.92 26.71
N ALA A 128 -33.83 33.50 26.64
CA ALA A 128 -33.34 34.87 26.92
C ALA A 128 -32.86 35.13 28.38
N ALA A 129 -31.65 35.71 28.48
CA ALA A 129 -30.97 36.36 29.63
C ALA A 129 -30.44 35.41 30.76
N ASP A 130 -29.33 35.65 31.47
CA ASP A 130 -28.58 36.88 31.75
C ASP A 130 -27.15 36.56 32.30
N GLN A 131 -26.27 37.57 32.32
CA GLN A 131 -24.88 37.55 32.82
C GLN A 131 -24.74 37.50 34.36
N ALA A 132 -23.52 37.14 34.80
CA ALA A 132 -22.79 37.44 36.06
C ALA A 132 -22.29 36.14 36.71
N ASP A 133 -21.14 36.00 37.36
CA ASP A 133 -19.94 36.80 37.63
C ASP A 133 -19.02 35.86 38.48
N GLN A 134 -17.75 36.22 38.58
CA GLN A 134 -16.80 35.88 39.66
C GLN A 134 -15.92 34.61 39.63
N ALA A 135 -14.63 34.91 39.44
CA ALA A 135 -13.50 34.63 40.34
C ALA A 135 -12.88 33.22 40.33
N GLY A 136 -11.69 33.12 39.71
CA GLY A 136 -10.70 32.09 40.03
C GLY A 136 -9.81 32.51 41.21
N PRO A 137 -9.14 31.54 41.86
CA PRO A 137 -7.86 31.80 42.52
C PRO A 137 -6.85 30.66 42.21
N PRO A 138 -5.59 30.69 42.72
CA PRO A 138 -4.43 31.02 41.90
C PRO A 138 -3.44 29.84 41.74
N GLU A 139 -2.49 29.98 40.80
CA GLU A 139 -1.31 29.12 40.69
C GLU A 139 -0.35 29.33 41.88
N PRO A 140 0.31 28.28 42.40
CA PRO A 140 1.46 28.43 43.27
C PRO A 140 2.79 28.51 42.49
N ASP A 141 3.49 29.62 42.68
CA ASP A 141 4.88 29.89 42.30
C ASP A 141 5.90 29.00 43.05
N GLY A 142 6.76 28.30 42.30
CA GLY A 142 8.20 28.03 42.53
C GLY A 142 8.74 27.55 43.90
N PRO A 143 10.07 27.36 44.08
CA PRO A 143 11.18 27.70 43.19
C PRO A 143 12.19 26.55 42.90
N ALA A 144 13.16 26.90 42.06
CA ALA A 144 14.30 26.13 41.59
C ALA A 144 15.45 25.96 42.61
N GLY A 145 16.28 24.94 42.38
CA GLY A 145 17.60 24.67 42.99
C GLY A 145 17.86 23.16 42.96
N THR A 146 18.98 22.60 42.54
CA THR A 146 20.35 23.07 42.23
C THR A 146 20.97 22.06 41.26
#